data_AF-A0A2G9UDX8-F1
#
_entry.id   AF-A0A2G9UDX8-F1
#
_cell.length_a   1.000
_cell.length_b   1.000
_cell.length_c   1.000
_cell.angle_alpha   90.00
_cell.angle_beta   90.00
_cell.angle_gamma   90.00
#
_symmetry.space_group_name_H-M   'P 1'
#
loop_
_entity.id
_entity.type
_entity.pdbx_description
1 polymer ?
#
loop_
_entity_poly.entity_id
_entity_poly.type
_entity_poly.pdbx_seq_one_letter_code
_entity_poly.pdbx_strand_id
1 'polypeptide(L)'
;MQSGILKVRQQIIMSIARVLRRQGRTQQAIDICASLEANACDQIRFECHLLRAKCHFDLQDMELAKAHVQEAIRLRPDHDEARHLLNTLVLPCTNIARL
;
A
#
# COMPACT_ATOMS: atom_id res chain seq x y z
N MET A 1 -28.23 1.34 8.80
CA MET A 1 -27.28 1.17 9.92
C MET A 1 -26.08 0.26 9.61
N GLN A 2 -26.19 -0.76 8.73
CA GLN A 2 -25.10 -1.72 8.44
C GLN A 2 -23.83 -1.11 7.81
N SER A 3 -23.96 -0.01 7.04
CA SER A 3 -22.82 0.65 6.37
C SER A 3 -21.80 1.29 7.35
N GLY A 4 -22.26 1.78 8.52
CA GLY A 4 -21.38 2.39 9.51
C GLY A 4 -20.42 1.40 10.16
N ILE A 5 -20.93 0.23 10.55
CA ILE A 5 -20.13 -0.86 11.15
C ILE A 5 -19.08 -1.38 10.16
N LEU A 6 -19.47 -1.53 8.89
CA LEU A 6 -18.55 -1.95 7.83
C LEU A 6 -17.40 -0.96 7.67
N LYS A 7 -17.69 0.34 7.63
CA LYS A 7 -16.67 1.39 7.51
C LYS A 7 -15.70 1.40 8.68
N VAL A 8 -16.21 1.28 9.91
CA VAL A 8 -15.36 1.20 11.12
C VAL A 8 -14.47 -0.06 11.08
N ARG A 9 -15.02 -1.21 10.69
CA ARG A 9 -14.26 -2.44 10.53
C ARG A 9 -13.11 -2.28 9.54
N GLN A 10 -13.36 -1.65 8.39
CA GLN A 10 -12.33 -1.38 7.38
C GLN A 10 -11.22 -0.47 7.93
N GLN A 11 -11.57 0.58 8.67
CA GLN A 11 -10.62 1.50 9.30
C GLN A 11 -9.76 0.81 10.38
N ILE A 12 -10.36 -0.09 11.16
CA ILE A 12 -9.63 -0.90 12.14
C ILE A 12 -8.63 -1.80 11.43
N ILE A 13 -9.05 -2.52 10.38
CA ILE A 13 -8.16 -3.40 9.61
C ILE A 13 -6.99 -2.62 9.00
N MET A 14 -7.25 -1.43 8.42
CA MET A 14 -6.19 -0.56 7.91
C MET A 14 -5.21 -0.13 9.00
N SER A 15 -5.70 0.16 10.20
CA SER A 15 -4.86 0.52 11.34
C SER A 15 -3.99 -0.67 11.80
N ILE A 16 -4.56 -1.88 11.85
CA ILE A 16 -3.83 -3.11 12.16
C ILE A 16 -2.73 -3.35 11.12
N ALA A 17 -3.03 -3.24 9.83
CA ALA A 17 -2.07 -3.45 8.76
C ALA A 17 -0.88 -2.48 8.86
N ARG A 18 -1.11 -1.20 9.18
CA ARG A 18 -0.05 -0.22 9.42
C ARG A 18 0.84 -0.59 10.59
N VAL A 19 0.25 -1.10 11.67
CA VAL A 19 1.00 -1.56 12.87
C VAL A 19 1.83 -2.79 12.53
N LEU A 20 1.26 -3.78 11.82
CA LEU A 20 1.97 -4.99 11.40
C LEU A 20 3.19 -4.66 10.54
N ARG A 21 3.05 -3.75 9.56
CA ARG A 21 4.17 -3.26 8.75
C ARG A 21 5.27 -2.64 9.63
N ARG A 22 4.91 -1.75 10.56
CA ARG A 22 5.89 -1.12 11.48
C ARG A 22 6.61 -2.12 12.39
N GLN A 23 5.98 -3.27 12.67
CA GLN A 23 6.59 -4.37 13.43
C GLN A 23 7.45 -5.30 12.56
N GLY A 24 7.62 -5.03 11.26
CA GLY A 24 8.32 -5.91 10.32
C GLY A 24 7.51 -7.16 9.94
N ARG A 25 6.26 -7.28 10.39
CA ARG A 25 5.34 -8.39 10.04
C ARG A 25 4.67 -8.10 8.70
N THR A 26 5.49 -7.83 7.69
CA THR A 26 5.09 -7.25 6.42
C THR A 26 4.16 -8.15 5.62
N GLN A 27 4.40 -9.46 5.62
CA GLN A 27 3.50 -10.42 4.96
C GLN A 27 2.09 -10.39 5.55
N GLN A 28 1.96 -10.34 6.86
CA GLN A 28 0.65 -10.31 7.52
C GLN A 28 -0.09 -8.99 7.26
N ALA A 29 0.64 -7.89 7.08
CA ALA A 29 0.06 -6.62 6.66
C ALA A 29 -0.52 -6.73 5.23
N ILE A 30 0.14 -7.44 4.33
CA ILE A 30 -0.36 -7.71 2.97
C ILE A 30 -1.63 -8.57 3.03
N ASP A 31 -1.59 -9.67 3.78
CA ASP A 31 -2.70 -10.62 3.87
C ASP A 31 -3.96 -9.97 4.44
N ILE A 32 -3.83 -9.15 5.48
CA ILE A 32 -4.98 -8.49 6.08
C ILE A 32 -5.57 -7.41 5.15
N CYS A 33 -4.75 -6.72 4.35
CA CYS A 33 -5.23 -5.79 3.34
C CYS A 33 -6.00 -6.50 2.21
N ALA A 34 -5.58 -7.71 1.80
CA ALA A 34 -6.27 -8.50 0.77
C ALA A 34 -7.69 -8.91 1.21
N SER A 35 -7.94 -9.08 2.53
CA SER A 35 -9.27 -9.40 3.07
C SER A 35 -10.32 -8.29 2.89
N LEU A 36 -9.91 -7.08 2.48
CA LEU A 36 -10.80 -5.91 2.36
C LEU A 36 -11.45 -5.76 0.96
N GLU A 37 -10.98 -6.48 -0.05
CA GLU A 37 -11.22 -6.15 -1.47
C GLU A 37 -12.68 -6.21 -1.93
N ALA A 38 -13.51 -7.10 -1.37
CA ALA A 38 -14.86 -7.33 -1.88
C ALA A 38 -15.85 -6.17 -1.64
N ASN A 39 -15.63 -5.33 -0.62
CA ASN A 39 -16.60 -4.30 -0.19
C ASN A 39 -15.96 -2.96 0.19
N ALA A 40 -14.70 -2.73 -0.18
CA ALA A 40 -13.99 -1.50 0.12
C ALA A 40 -14.49 -0.35 -0.77
N CYS A 41 -14.73 0.82 -0.16
CA CYS A 41 -14.85 2.06 -0.92
C CYS A 41 -13.50 2.48 -1.49
N ASP A 42 -13.50 3.41 -2.45
CA ASP A 42 -12.26 3.83 -3.14
C ASP A 42 -11.20 4.40 -2.19
N GLN A 43 -11.60 5.03 -1.07
CA GLN A 43 -10.66 5.46 -0.01
C GLN A 43 -9.90 4.26 0.58
N ILE A 44 -10.62 3.19 0.95
CA ILE A 44 -9.99 2.01 1.56
C ILE A 44 -9.20 1.24 0.51
N ARG A 45 -9.70 1.13 -0.72
CA ARG A 45 -8.97 0.49 -1.82
C ARG A 45 -7.65 1.23 -2.09
N PHE A 46 -7.70 2.56 -2.12
CA PHE A 46 -6.50 3.41 -2.23
C PHE A 46 -5.52 3.14 -1.10
N GLU A 47 -5.97 3.19 0.16
CA GLU A 47 -5.10 2.96 1.31
C GLU A 47 -4.51 1.54 1.31
N CYS A 48 -5.28 0.52 0.93
CA CYS A 48 -4.82 -0.86 0.78
C CYS A 48 -3.69 -0.96 -0.25
N HIS A 49 -3.89 -0.44 -1.46
CA HIS A 49 -2.87 -0.46 -2.50
C HIS A 49 -1.62 0.28 -2.07
N LEU A 50 -1.76 1.46 -1.47
CA LEU A 50 -0.62 2.23 -1.00
C LEU A 50 0.14 1.51 0.13
N LEU A 51 -0.57 0.84 1.05
CA LEU A 51 0.08 0.08 2.11
C LEU A 51 0.78 -1.17 1.58
N ARG A 52 0.14 -1.92 0.67
CA ARG A 52 0.76 -3.08 0.01
C ARG A 52 2.01 -2.66 -0.77
N ALA A 53 1.98 -1.53 -1.47
CA ALA A 53 3.15 -1.00 -2.15
C ALA A 53 4.32 -0.76 -1.18
N LYS A 54 4.05 -0.13 -0.03
CA LYS A 54 5.06 0.08 1.02
C LYS A 54 5.55 -1.23 1.63
N CYS A 55 4.66 -2.21 1.83
CA CYS A 55 5.04 -3.54 2.31
C CYS A 55 5.98 -4.25 1.32
N HIS A 56 5.65 -4.27 0.03
CA HIS A 56 6.52 -4.87 -0.99
C HIS A 56 7.84 -4.11 -1.13
N PHE A 57 7.84 -2.78 -0.98
CA PHE A 57 9.07 -1.98 -0.91
C PHE A 57 9.95 -2.39 0.27
N ASP A 58 9.39 -2.56 1.47
CA ASP A 58 10.13 -3.03 2.65
C ASP A 58 10.69 -4.46 2.44
N LEU A 59 10.01 -5.29 1.62
CA LEU A 59 10.45 -6.63 1.21
C LEU A 59 11.42 -6.63 0.02
N GLN A 60 11.78 -5.45 -0.51
CA GLN A 60 12.58 -5.27 -1.72
C GLN A 60 11.98 -5.87 -3.00
N ASP A 61 10.68 -6.17 -2.99
CA ASP A 61 9.92 -6.61 -4.16
C ASP A 61 9.44 -5.40 -4.97
N MET A 62 10.37 -4.84 -5.74
CA MET A 62 10.16 -3.57 -6.46
C MET A 62 9.06 -3.68 -7.52
N GLU A 63 8.89 -4.84 -8.14
CA GLU A 63 7.88 -5.06 -9.18
C GLU A 63 6.47 -5.02 -8.59
N LEU A 64 6.20 -5.76 -7.51
CA LEU A 64 4.89 -5.71 -6.86
C LEU A 64 4.65 -4.38 -6.15
N ALA A 65 5.69 -3.75 -5.60
CA ALA A 65 5.57 -2.41 -5.03
C ALA A 65 5.12 -1.40 -6.09
N LYS A 66 5.71 -1.46 -7.29
CA LYS A 66 5.36 -0.61 -8.43
C LYS A 66 3.93 -0.87 -8.92
N ALA A 67 3.54 -2.13 -9.07
CA ALA A 67 2.18 -2.48 -9.49
C ALA A 67 1.13 -1.92 -8.53
N HIS A 68 1.35 -2.07 -7.21
CA HIS A 68 0.40 -1.58 -6.22
C HIS A 68 0.37 -0.06 -6.11
N VAL A 69 1.50 0.65 -6.21
CA VAL A 69 1.46 2.11 -6.18
C VAL A 69 0.79 2.69 -7.43
N GLN A 70 0.91 2.04 -8.58
CA GLN A 70 0.22 2.43 -9.80
C GLN A 70 -1.30 2.36 -9.62
N GLU A 71 -1.82 1.27 -9.04
CA GLU A 71 -3.26 1.16 -8.73
C GLU A 71 -3.71 2.21 -7.69
N ALA A 72 -2.88 2.53 -6.70
CA ALA A 72 -3.18 3.63 -5.77
C ALA A 72 -3.27 4.98 -6.51
N ILE A 73 -2.35 5.28 -7.42
CA ILE A 73 -2.35 6.52 -8.22
C ILE A 73 -3.56 6.56 -9.16
N ARG A 74 -4.01 5.44 -9.73
CA ARG A 74 -5.25 5.41 -10.54
C ARG A 74 -6.46 5.86 -9.75
N LEU A 75 -6.54 5.51 -8.47
CA LEU A 75 -7.63 5.90 -7.57
C LEU A 75 -7.50 7.34 -7.10
N ARG A 76 -6.27 7.82 -6.87
CA ARG A 76 -5.97 9.20 -6.45
C ARG A 76 -4.75 9.73 -7.19
N PRO A 77 -4.95 10.31 -8.37
CA PRO A 77 -3.85 10.83 -9.16
C PRO A 77 -3.06 11.89 -8.40
N ASP A 78 -3.74 12.71 -7.59
CA ASP A 78 -3.17 13.85 -6.87
C ASP A 78 -2.57 13.56 -5.48
N HIS A 79 -2.33 12.29 -5.14
CA HIS A 79 -1.78 11.95 -3.84
C HIS A 79 -0.25 11.99 -3.81
N ASP A 80 0.31 13.00 -3.14
CA ASP A 80 1.75 13.26 -3.08
C ASP A 80 2.57 12.06 -2.60
N GLU A 81 2.12 11.36 -1.55
CA GLU A 81 2.85 10.20 -1.04
C GLU A 81 2.92 9.05 -2.05
N ALA A 82 1.87 8.85 -2.85
CA ALA A 82 1.83 7.77 -3.82
C ALA A 82 2.77 8.09 -4.99
N ARG A 83 2.77 9.35 -5.46
CA ARG A 83 3.72 9.84 -6.46
C ARG A 83 5.17 9.75 -5.97
N HIS A 84 5.43 10.17 -4.74
CA HIS A 84 6.76 10.08 -4.13
C HIS A 84 7.25 8.62 -4.07
N LEU A 85 6.39 7.69 -3.65
CA LEU A 85 6.72 6.28 -3.60
C LEU A 85 6.99 5.73 -5.01
N LEU A 86 6.17 6.06 -6.01
CA LEU A 86 6.43 5.66 -7.39
C LEU A 86 7.77 6.20 -7.89
N ASN A 87 8.07 7.48 -7.65
CA ASN A 87 9.36 8.08 -8.02
C ASN A 87 10.52 7.31 -7.37
N THR A 88 10.42 6.99 -6.08
CA THR A 88 11.43 6.20 -5.37
C THR A 88 11.64 4.81 -6.00
N LEU A 89 10.55 4.16 -6.43
CA LEU A 89 10.57 2.84 -7.04
C LEU A 89 11.10 2.81 -8.47
N VAL A 90 10.95 3.89 -9.23
CA VAL A 90 11.40 3.97 -10.63
C VAL A 90 12.73 4.69 -10.80
N LEU A 91 13.21 5.37 -9.75
CA LEU A 91 14.55 5.92 -9.75
C LEU A 91 15.52 4.75 -9.95
N PRO A 92 16.28 4.72 -11.06
CA PRO A 92 17.36 3.76 -11.17
C PRO A 92 18.27 4.01 -9.98
N CYS A 93 18.52 2.99 -9.17
CA CYS A 93 19.64 3.04 -8.23
C CYS A 93 20.85 3.33 -9.09
N THR A 94 21.28 4.60 -9.14
CA THR A 94 22.44 5.02 -9.90
C THR A 94 23.58 4.20 -9.33
N ASN A 95 23.98 3.19 -10.08
CA ASN A 95 25.04 2.28 -9.69
C ASN A 95 26.34 3.08 -9.81
N ILE A 96 26.62 3.89 -8.78
CA ILE A 96 27.89 4.60 -8.58
C ILE A 96 29.05 3.64 -8.29
N ALA A 97 28.86 2.32 -8.46
CA ALA A 97 29.89 1.30 -8.34
C ALA A 97 30.29 0.67 -9.69
N ARG A 98 30.34 1.48 -10.76
CA ARG A 98 31.13 1.16 -11.96
C ARG A 98 32.12 2.29 -12.23
N LEU A 99 33.11 2.41 -11.35
CA LEU A 99 34.42 3.00 -11.66
C LEU A 99 35.37 1.85 -12.03
#